data_AF-L0JM32-F1
#
_entry.id   AF-L0JM32-F1
#
_cell.length_a   1.000
_cell.length_b   1.000
_cell.length_c   1.000
_cell.angle_alpha   90.00
_cell.angle_beta   90.00
_cell.angle_gamma   90.00
#
_symmetry.space_group_name_H-M   'P 1'
#
loop_
_entity.id
_entity.type
_entity.pdbx_description
1 polymer ?
#
loop_
_entity_poly.entity_id
_entity_poly.type
_entity_poly.pdbx_seq_one_letter_code
_entity_poly.pdbx_strand_id
1 'polypeptide(L)'
;MADDKDDQRPLHSDPDEGAIDEPTTSGAQEADETAWMMKEGITVGLIAIGAMVLLGLGLLQGSGLVDFFAPIADSGVGQWLALGVLALAAVALFAWSRVGV
;
A
#
# COMPACT_ATOMS: atom_id res chain seq x y z
N MET A 1 -53.29 6.59 -7.18
CA MET A 1 -52.45 6.99 -8.32
C MET A 1 -51.06 6.49 -7.99
N ALA A 2 -50.78 5.23 -8.32
CA ALA A 2 -49.45 4.65 -8.21
C ALA A 2 -48.80 4.79 -9.59
N ASP A 3 -47.52 5.16 -9.61
CA ASP A 3 -46.76 5.52 -10.80
C ASP A 3 -46.37 4.25 -11.58
N ASP A 4 -46.92 4.08 -12.79
CA ASP A 4 -46.75 2.92 -13.68
C ASP A 4 -45.33 2.78 -14.29
N LYS A 5 -44.28 3.24 -13.58
CA LYS A 5 -42.90 3.29 -14.10
C LYS A 5 -41.91 2.39 -13.40
N ASP A 6 -42.33 1.59 -12.43
CA ASP A 6 -41.45 0.63 -11.76
C ASP A 6 -41.34 -0.73 -12.48
N ASP A 7 -42.12 -0.97 -13.55
CA ASP A 7 -42.22 -2.28 -14.23
C ASP A 7 -41.21 -2.48 -15.38
N GLN A 8 -40.26 -1.56 -15.54
CA GLN A 8 -39.24 -1.59 -16.62
C GLN A 8 -37.80 -1.65 -16.12
N ARG A 9 -37.56 -1.92 -14.84
CA ARG A 9 -36.23 -2.37 -14.43
C ARG A 9 -36.13 -3.85 -14.77
N PRO A 10 -35.27 -4.27 -15.72
CA PRO A 10 -35.05 -5.68 -15.95
C PRO A 10 -34.55 -6.27 -14.63
N LEU A 11 -35.42 -6.99 -13.91
CA LEU A 11 -35.08 -7.63 -12.64
C LEU A 11 -34.05 -8.75 -12.85
N HIS A 12 -33.92 -9.20 -14.09
CA HIS A 12 -32.87 -10.08 -14.56
C HIS A 12 -32.53 -9.65 -15.97
N SER A 13 -31.41 -8.95 -16.15
CA SER A 13 -30.66 -9.07 -17.39
C SER A 13 -30.31 -10.55 -17.52
N ASP A 14 -30.70 -11.18 -18.63
CA ASP A 14 -30.24 -12.54 -18.94
C ASP A 14 -28.73 -12.59 -18.74
N PRO A 15 -28.19 -13.65 -18.12
CA PRO A 15 -26.74 -13.78 -17.97
C PRO A 15 -26.14 -13.65 -19.37
N ASP A 16 -25.20 -12.72 -19.51
CA ASP A 16 -24.49 -12.49 -20.76
C ASP A 16 -24.03 -13.85 -21.31
N GLU A 17 -24.38 -14.23 -22.53
CA GLU A 17 -24.04 -15.57 -23.06
C GLU A 17 -22.51 -15.76 -23.23
N GLY A 18 -21.72 -14.70 -23.03
CA GLY A 18 -20.27 -14.73 -22.89
C GLY A 18 -19.76 -14.71 -21.43
N ALA A 19 -20.65 -14.68 -20.43
CA ALA A 19 -20.32 -14.76 -19.03
C ALA A 19 -20.03 -16.23 -18.65
N ILE A 20 -18.77 -16.60 -18.85
CA ILE A 20 -18.02 -17.66 -18.15
C ILE A 20 -18.64 -19.06 -18.16
N ASP A 21 -18.31 -19.83 -19.21
CA ASP A 21 -18.53 -21.29 -19.30
C ASP A 21 -17.68 -22.11 -18.30
N GLU A 22 -16.64 -21.52 -17.69
CA GLU A 22 -15.71 -22.24 -16.82
C GLU A 22 -16.02 -21.94 -15.33
N PRO A 23 -16.15 -22.96 -14.46
CA PRO A 23 -16.26 -22.74 -13.03
C PRO A 23 -15.08 -21.87 -12.53
N THR A 24 -15.32 -20.99 -11.57
CA THR A 24 -14.30 -20.14 -10.89
C THR A 24 -13.33 -20.96 -10.02
N THR A 25 -13.02 -22.20 -10.42
CA THR A 25 -12.23 -23.18 -9.69
C THR A 25 -11.02 -23.65 -10.48
N SER A 26 -10.65 -22.95 -11.56
CA SER A 26 -9.40 -23.26 -12.26
C SER A 26 -8.25 -22.84 -11.33
N GLY A 27 -7.46 -23.80 -10.85
CA GLY A 27 -6.35 -23.52 -9.93
C GLY A 27 -5.32 -22.51 -10.47
N ALA A 28 -5.32 -22.28 -11.80
CA ALA A 28 -4.52 -21.24 -12.44
C ALA A 28 -5.02 -19.82 -12.10
N GLN A 29 -6.34 -19.61 -12.07
CA GLN A 29 -6.93 -18.31 -11.74
C GLN A 29 -6.78 -17.99 -10.25
N GLU A 30 -6.98 -18.98 -9.37
CA GLU A 30 -6.68 -18.83 -7.94
C GLU A 30 -5.18 -18.54 -7.68
N ALA A 31 -4.27 -19.16 -8.43
CA ALA A 31 -2.84 -18.94 -8.28
C ALA A 31 -2.42 -17.51 -8.67
N ASP A 32 -2.97 -16.97 -9.76
CA ASP A 32 -2.72 -15.59 -10.19
C ASP A 32 -3.29 -14.57 -9.20
N GLU A 33 -4.51 -14.79 -8.71
CA GLU A 33 -5.12 -13.94 -7.67
C GLU A 33 -4.31 -13.99 -6.36
N THR A 34 -3.91 -15.17 -5.93
CA THR A 34 -3.07 -15.36 -4.73
C THR A 34 -1.72 -14.66 -4.89
N ALA A 35 -1.08 -14.78 -6.06
CA ALA A 35 0.20 -14.13 -6.33
C ALA A 35 0.07 -12.61 -6.30
N TRP A 36 -1.02 -12.06 -6.85
CA TRP A 36 -1.31 -10.63 -6.80
C TRP A 36 -1.54 -10.14 -5.37
N MET A 37 -2.40 -10.83 -4.60
CA MET A 37 -2.67 -10.48 -3.20
C MET A 37 -1.41 -10.57 -2.33
N MET A 38 -0.58 -11.59 -2.55
CA MET A 38 0.67 -11.77 -1.81
C MET A 38 1.66 -10.65 -2.14
N LYS A 39 1.81 -10.29 -3.42
CA LYS A 39 2.71 -9.22 -3.87
C LYS A 39 2.29 -7.86 -3.28
N GLU A 40 1.01 -7.51 -3.36
CA GLU A 40 0.52 -6.23 -2.83
C GLU A 40 0.52 -6.23 -1.29
N GLY A 41 0.14 -7.34 -0.65
CA GLY A 41 0.16 -7.49 0.80
C GLY A 41 1.56 -7.36 1.40
N ILE A 42 2.58 -7.97 0.79
CA ILE A 42 3.98 -7.80 1.19
C ILE A 42 4.41 -6.34 1.04
N THR A 43 4.03 -5.69 -0.06
CA THR A 43 4.38 -4.30 -0.33
C THR A 43 3.82 -3.37 0.75
N VAL A 44 2.52 -3.48 1.05
CA VAL A 44 1.88 -2.70 2.11
C VAL A 44 2.50 -3.00 3.48
N GLY A 45 2.78 -4.27 3.78
CA GLY A 45 3.41 -4.68 5.03
C GLY A 45 4.78 -4.03 5.24
N LEU A 46 5.63 -4.04 4.21
CA LEU A 46 6.96 -3.43 4.28
C LEU A 46 6.90 -1.91 4.46
N ILE A 47 5.97 -1.22 3.79
CA ILE A 47 5.77 0.22 3.97
C ILE A 47 5.34 0.53 5.40
N ALA A 48 4.36 -0.21 5.93
CA ALA A 48 3.85 0.00 7.27
C ALA A 48 4.96 -0.19 8.32
N ILE A 49 5.76 -1.25 8.18
CA ILE A 49 6.92 -1.50 9.03
C ILE A 49 7.93 -0.36 8.91
N GLY A 50 8.31 0.04 7.68
CA GLY A 50 9.26 1.12 7.45
C GLY A 50 8.80 2.45 8.05
N ALA A 51 7.53 2.79 7.88
CA ALA A 51 6.93 4.00 8.46
C ALA A 51 6.94 3.96 9.99
N MET A 52 6.62 2.81 10.59
CA MET A 52 6.69 2.63 12.05
C MET A 52 8.11 2.75 12.59
N VAL A 53 9.10 2.22 11.88
CA VAL A 53 10.52 2.37 12.25
C VAL A 53 10.94 3.83 12.18
N LEU A 54 10.62 4.55 11.09
CA LEU A 54 10.93 5.98 10.96
C LEU A 54 10.26 6.81 12.06
N LEU A 55 9.00 6.51 12.37
CA LEU A 55 8.28 7.17 13.45
C LEU A 55 8.94 6.90 14.81
N GLY A 56 9.29 5.64 15.09
CA GLY A 56 9.97 5.25 16.32
C GLY A 56 11.32 5.96 16.49
N LEU A 57 12.13 6.02 15.43
CA LEU A 57 13.38 6.78 15.42
C LEU A 57 13.15 8.27 15.68
N GLY A 58 12.15 8.87 15.03
CA GLY A 58 11.79 10.28 15.24
C GLY A 58 11.34 10.58 16.67
N LEU A 59 10.58 9.67 17.30
CA LEU A 59 10.15 9.81 18.69
C LEU A 59 11.30 9.63 19.69
N LEU A 60 12.20 8.67 19.45
CA LEU A 60 13.38 8.44 20.28
C LEU A 60 14.35 9.63 20.21
N GLN A 61 14.56 10.19 19.02
CA GLN A 61 15.37 11.40 18.85
C GLN A 61 14.67 12.64 19.42
N GLY A 62 13.37 12.81 19.18
CA GLY A 62 12.60 13.95 19.68
C GLY A 62 12.47 13.99 21.20
N SER A 63 12.52 12.84 21.86
CA SER A 63 12.57 12.76 23.34
C SER A 63 13.98 12.98 23.92
N GLY A 64 15.02 13.05 23.09
CA GLY A 64 16.41 13.16 23.52
C GLY A 64 16.94 11.89 24.18
N LEU A 65 16.24 10.76 24.02
CA LEU A 65 16.63 9.49 24.62
C LEU A 65 17.79 8.85 23.84
N VAL A 66 17.84 9.11 22.52
CA VAL A 66 18.87 8.60 21.62
C VAL A 66 19.23 9.65 20.57
N ASP A 67 20.52 9.96 20.44
CA ASP A 67 21.04 10.82 19.37
C ASP A 67 21.55 10.00 18.19
N PHE A 68 20.63 9.36 17.46
CA PHE A 68 20.96 8.39 16.40
C PHE A 68 21.81 9.00 15.26
N PHE A 69 21.64 10.30 15.01
CA PHE A 69 22.34 11.03 13.96
C PHE A 69 23.45 11.96 14.47
N ALA A 70 23.82 11.90 15.76
CA ALA A 70 24.95 12.68 16.29
C ALA A 70 26.26 12.50 15.50
N PRO A 71 26.63 11.30 15.01
CA PRO A 71 27.84 11.14 14.20
C PRO A 71 27.79 11.84 12.82
N ILE A 72 26.58 12.20 12.36
CA ILE A 72 26.34 12.78 11.04
C ILE A 72 26.13 14.30 11.16
N ALA A 73 25.55 14.76 12.27
CA ALA A 73 25.30 16.17 12.53
C ALA A 73 25.37 16.52 14.02
N ASP A 74 26.15 17.55 14.35
CA ASP A 74 26.36 18.01 15.73
C ASP A 74 25.24 18.91 16.27
N SER A 75 24.30 19.34 15.41
CA SER A 75 23.19 20.21 15.80
C SER A 75 21.86 19.50 15.67
N GLY A 76 20.92 19.78 16.59
CA GLY A 76 19.58 19.18 16.56
C GLY A 76 18.85 19.42 15.23
N VAL A 77 18.97 20.62 14.65
CA VAL A 77 18.41 20.92 13.33
C VAL A 77 19.05 20.06 12.23
N GLY A 78 20.37 19.87 12.28
CA GLY A 78 21.09 19.02 11.33
C GLY A 78 20.67 17.55 11.43
N GLN A 79 20.41 17.05 12.64
CA GLN A 79 19.93 15.69 12.87
C GLN A 79 18.49 15.50 12.34
N TRP A 80 17.61 16.48 12.51
CA TRP A 80 16.26 16.45 11.93
C TRP A 80 16.28 16.50 10.39
N LEU A 81 17.21 17.28 9.81
CA LEU A 81 17.45 17.26 8.38
C LEU A 81 17.93 15.88 7.90
N ALA A 82 18.88 15.25 8.61
CA ALA A 82 19.37 13.92 8.28
C ALA A 82 18.25 12.86 8.29
N LEU A 83 17.38 12.89 9.30
CA LEU A 83 16.18 12.04 9.36
C LEU A 83 15.22 12.34 8.19
N GLY A 84 15.01 13.61 7.85
CA GLY A 84 14.20 14.02 6.71
C GLY A 84 14.75 13.50 5.38
N VAL A 85 16.06 13.57 5.17
CA VAL A 85 16.72 12.99 3.98
C VAL A 85 16.55 11.48 3.94
N LEU A 86 16.72 10.78 5.08
CA LEU A 86 16.50 9.33 5.15
C LEU A 86 15.05 8.97 4.78
N ALA A 87 14.07 9.70 5.31
CA ALA A 87 12.66 9.47 4.98
C ALA A 87 12.38 9.71 3.49
N LEU A 88 12.92 10.78 2.91
CA LEU A 88 12.81 11.06 1.47
C LEU A 88 13.48 9.98 0.62
N ALA A 89 14.66 9.50 1.02
CA ALA A 89 15.35 8.43 0.33
C ALA A 89 14.54 7.12 0.37
N ALA A 90 13.92 6.79 1.50
CA ALA A 90 13.04 5.63 1.63
C ALA A 90 11.82 5.75 0.70
N VAL A 91 11.18 6.93 0.64
CA VAL A 91 10.06 7.19 -0.27
C VAL A 91 10.49 7.12 -1.73
N ALA A 92 11.66 7.67 -2.08
CA ALA A 92 12.18 7.64 -3.44
C ALA A 92 12.52 6.21 -3.89
N LEU A 93 13.17 5.41 -3.04
CA LEU A 93 13.44 4.01 -3.30
C LEU A 93 12.14 3.21 -3.47
N PHE A 94 11.13 3.51 -2.67
CA PHE A 94 9.81 2.91 -2.79
C PHE A 94 9.13 3.30 -4.11
N ALA A 95 9.09 4.59 -4.46
CA ALA A 95 8.52 5.04 -5.72
C ALA A 95 9.24 4.40 -6.92
N TRP A 96 10.57 4.30 -6.84
CA TRP A 96 11.37 3.63 -7.86
C TRP A 96 11.06 2.13 -7.97
N SER A 97 10.89 1.41 -6.85
CA SER A 97 10.54 -0.01 -6.87
C SER A 97 9.16 -0.31 -7.46
N ARG A 98 8.25 0.68 -7.49
CA ARG A 98 6.94 0.56 -8.13
C ARG A 98 6.94 0.89 -9.62
N VAL A 99 7.91 1.67 -10.11
CA VAL A 99 8.03 2.06 -11.53
C VAL A 99 8.96 1.11 -12.30
N GLY A 100 9.98 0.57 -11.64
CA GLY A 100 10.99 -0.30 -12.27
C GLY A 100 10.66 -1.81 -12.29
N VAL A 101 9.49 -2.21 -11.77
CA VAL A 101 8.98 -3.59 -11.74
C VAL A 101 7.68 -3.65 -12.51
#